data_AF-A0A5C5UU29-F1
#
_entry.id   AF-A0A5C5UU29-F1
#
_cell.length_a   1.000
_cell.length_b   1.000
_cell.length_c   1.000
_cell.angle_alpha   90.00
_cell.angle_beta   90.00
_cell.angle_gamma   90.00
#
_symmetry.space_group_name_H-M   'P 1'
#
loop_
_entity.id
_entity.type
_entity.pdbx_description
1 polymer ?
#
loop_
_entity_poly.entity_id
_entity_poly.type
_entity_poly.pdbx_seq_one_letter_code
_entity_poly.pdbx_strand_id
1 'polypeptide(L)'
;MSALRLLLLLSVLGLSFSPLTLQAEEKKAERVITPGKVIVPFETMRRMWGELVSVDLKTRTGTFRSEGDGKIYSFAVMPYAEMLHHATNGELADFKIGERAIFRLHPNQQGQWYWLTYIQDEMNMLRGHKEYFFVESIDPEKKRIGFTWAKGNKSFIRQEGLFLDTENETKFWKNGKPATFADIKLGDKLRTKTHGVGEGKTRVAWHVYLDDESLEAFRDKQLAVHSARSTKEGAPTAIAP
;
A
#
# COMPACT_ATOMS: atom_id res chain seq x y z
N MET A 1 -20.90 86.81 32.22
CA MET A 1 -21.00 85.50 32.93
C MET A 1 -21.01 84.39 31.86
N SER A 2 -20.64 83.16 32.24
CA SER A 2 -20.63 81.88 31.44
C SER A 2 -21.66 81.82 30.28
N ALA A 3 -21.44 81.22 29.10
CA ALA A 3 -20.92 79.87 28.76
C ALA A 3 -20.76 79.73 27.20
N LEU A 4 -20.28 78.67 26.52
CA LEU A 4 -19.28 77.61 26.77
C LEU A 4 -19.15 76.68 25.50
N ARG A 5 -18.03 76.75 24.74
CA ARG A 5 -17.58 75.75 23.71
C ARG A 5 -18.49 75.62 22.46
N LEU A 6 -18.01 75.32 21.24
CA LEU A 6 -17.34 74.08 20.84
C LEU A 6 -16.55 74.22 19.51
N LEU A 7 -15.38 73.57 19.43
CA LEU A 7 -14.63 73.33 18.19
C LEU A 7 -15.25 72.18 17.38
N LEU A 8 -15.15 72.23 16.04
CA LEU A 8 -15.04 71.01 15.24
C LEU A 8 -13.88 71.18 14.25
N LEU A 9 -12.80 70.42 14.45
CA LEU A 9 -11.67 70.36 13.51
C LEU A 9 -11.97 69.34 12.39
N LEU A 10 -11.70 69.71 11.14
CA LEU A 10 -11.52 68.71 10.09
C LEU A 10 -10.16 68.02 10.27
N SER A 11 -10.17 66.68 10.30
CA SER A 11 -8.97 65.85 10.26
C SER A 11 -9.05 64.95 9.03
N VAL A 12 -8.22 65.24 8.02
CA VAL A 12 -8.14 64.44 6.79
C VAL A 12 -7.29 63.19 7.04
N LEU A 13 -7.90 62.00 7.01
CA LEU A 13 -7.13 60.75 6.92
C LEU A 13 -6.68 60.52 5.47
N GLY A 14 -5.38 60.70 5.23
CA GLY A 14 -4.75 60.21 4.00
C GLY A 14 -4.54 58.70 4.08
N LEU A 15 -5.32 57.93 3.32
CA LEU A 15 -5.14 56.48 3.17
C LEU A 15 -4.06 56.18 2.12
N SER A 16 -2.89 55.75 2.57
CA SER A 16 -1.80 55.27 1.73
C SER A 16 -2.16 53.90 1.11
N PHE A 17 -2.62 53.89 -0.14
CA PHE A 17 -2.76 52.65 -0.90
C PHE A 17 -1.38 52.15 -1.36
N SER A 18 -0.82 51.18 -0.64
CA SER A 18 0.25 50.34 -1.18
C SER A 18 -0.35 49.35 -2.19
N PRO A 19 0.17 49.24 -3.43
CA PRO A 19 -0.29 48.24 -4.37
C PRO A 19 0.10 46.85 -3.87
N LEU A 20 -0.90 46.01 -3.60
CA LEU A 20 -0.70 44.58 -3.36
C LEU A 20 -0.16 43.95 -4.64
N THR A 21 1.14 43.67 -4.67
CA THR A 21 1.76 42.89 -5.73
C THR A 21 1.19 41.48 -5.66
N LEU A 22 0.22 41.18 -6.54
CA LEU A 22 -0.35 39.84 -6.65
C LEU A 22 0.71 38.92 -7.27
N GLN A 23 1.57 38.35 -6.42
CA GLN A 23 2.58 37.40 -6.83
C GLN A 23 1.86 36.11 -7.21
N ALA A 24 1.57 35.95 -8.50
CA ALA A 24 1.01 34.72 -9.04
C ALA A 24 1.97 33.58 -8.69
N GLU A 25 1.50 32.60 -7.92
CA GLU A 25 2.23 31.35 -7.76
C GLU A 25 2.39 30.73 -9.14
N GLU A 26 3.63 30.75 -9.65
CA GLU A 26 3.97 30.11 -10.91
C GLU A 26 3.74 28.61 -10.72
N LYS A 27 2.60 28.14 -11.24
CA LYS A 27 2.08 26.79 -10.99
C LYS A 27 3.06 25.78 -11.58
N LYS A 28 3.99 25.30 -10.73
CA LYS A 28 5.14 24.46 -11.07
C LYS A 28 4.70 23.37 -12.04
N ALA A 29 5.14 23.48 -13.30
CA ALA A 29 4.67 22.63 -14.37
C ALA A 29 4.79 21.16 -14.00
N GLU A 30 3.65 20.45 -13.97
CA GLU A 30 3.62 19.03 -13.64
C GLU A 30 4.49 18.27 -14.63
N ARG A 31 5.55 17.62 -14.14
CA ARG A 31 6.52 16.94 -14.98
C ARG A 31 5.86 15.76 -15.67
N VAL A 32 5.66 15.88 -16.97
CA VAL A 32 5.03 14.85 -17.81
C VAL A 32 5.87 13.57 -17.80
N ILE A 33 5.31 12.49 -17.25
CA ILE A 33 6.02 11.21 -17.11
C ILE A 33 5.91 10.42 -18.41
N THR A 34 7.07 10.06 -18.96
CA THR A 34 7.20 9.17 -20.12
C THR A 34 8.05 7.95 -19.73
N PRO A 35 7.59 6.71 -19.97
CA PRO A 35 8.36 5.48 -19.73
C PRO A 35 9.78 5.55 -20.29
N GLY A 36 10.76 5.14 -19.49
CA GLY A 36 12.18 5.11 -19.86
C GLY A 36 12.88 6.47 -20.03
N LYS A 37 12.17 7.61 -19.98
CA LYS A 37 12.77 8.96 -20.16
C LYS A 37 12.84 9.80 -18.89
N VAL A 38 12.02 9.48 -17.88
CA VAL A 38 11.91 10.26 -16.64
C VAL A 38 11.92 9.31 -15.45
N ILE A 39 12.79 9.55 -14.47
CA ILE A 39 12.70 8.98 -13.12
C ILE A 39 11.63 9.78 -12.37
N VAL A 40 10.56 9.13 -11.92
CA VAL A 40 9.46 9.89 -11.30
C VAL A 40 9.81 10.33 -9.87
N PRO A 41 9.63 11.61 -9.50
CA PRO A 41 9.87 12.07 -8.13
C PRO A 41 8.92 11.41 -7.12
N PHE A 42 9.45 11.05 -5.95
CA PHE A 42 8.68 10.38 -4.89
C PHE A 42 7.62 11.30 -4.28
N GLU A 43 7.82 12.62 -4.28
CA GLU A 43 6.85 13.60 -3.81
C GLU A 43 5.58 13.71 -4.68
N THR A 44 5.57 13.10 -5.87
CA THR A 44 4.42 13.10 -6.80
C THR A 44 3.67 11.76 -6.86
N MET A 45 3.92 10.84 -5.93
CA MET A 45 3.31 9.50 -5.93
C MET A 45 2.00 9.45 -5.13
N ARG A 46 1.07 8.57 -5.54
CA ARG A 46 -0.03 8.10 -4.71
C ARG A 46 0.17 6.61 -4.39
N ARG A 47 0.18 6.27 -3.09
CA ARG A 47 0.15 4.88 -2.61
C ARG A 47 -1.28 4.50 -2.26
N MET A 48 -1.79 3.42 -2.85
CA MET A 48 -3.15 2.93 -2.64
C MET A 48 -3.13 1.44 -2.32
N TRP A 49 -3.90 1.01 -1.32
CA TRP A 49 -4.22 -0.40 -1.15
C TRP A 49 -5.32 -0.80 -2.12
N GLY A 50 -5.22 -2.01 -2.68
CA GLY A 50 -6.22 -2.53 -3.59
C GLY A 50 -6.15 -4.03 -3.82
N GLU A 51 -7.23 -4.55 -4.40
CA GLU A 51 -7.38 -5.89 -4.92
C GLU A 51 -6.95 -5.91 -6.39
N LEU A 52 -6.00 -6.74 -6.79
CA LEU A 52 -5.60 -6.89 -8.19
C LEU A 52 -6.73 -7.54 -9.01
N VAL A 53 -7.29 -6.85 -10.00
CA VAL A 53 -8.48 -7.32 -10.76
C VAL A 53 -8.10 -7.90 -12.13
N SER A 54 -7.10 -7.35 -12.82
CA SER A 54 -6.61 -7.91 -14.08
C SER A 54 -5.13 -7.61 -14.33
N VAL A 55 -4.50 -8.47 -15.13
CA VAL A 55 -3.12 -8.32 -15.62
C VAL A 55 -3.04 -8.81 -17.07
N ASP A 56 -2.41 -8.02 -17.92
CA ASP A 56 -1.86 -8.43 -19.20
C ASP A 56 -0.33 -8.37 -19.09
N LEU A 57 0.31 -9.54 -19.13
CA LEU A 57 1.77 -9.68 -19.01
C LEU A 57 2.53 -9.23 -20.27
N LYS A 58 1.89 -9.23 -21.44
CA LYS A 58 2.50 -8.85 -22.73
C LYS A 58 2.64 -7.34 -22.84
N THR A 59 1.62 -6.59 -22.43
CA THR A 59 1.64 -5.12 -22.38
C THR A 59 2.18 -4.59 -21.05
N ARG A 60 2.30 -5.46 -20.03
CA ARG A 60 2.56 -5.09 -18.62
C ARG A 60 1.57 -4.03 -18.13
N THR A 61 0.29 -4.24 -18.43
CA THR A 61 -0.82 -3.40 -17.93
C THR A 61 -1.73 -4.21 -17.02
N GLY A 62 -2.56 -3.54 -16.23
CA GLY A 62 -3.57 -4.22 -15.42
C GLY A 62 -4.58 -3.27 -14.80
N THR A 63 -5.42 -3.81 -13.94
CA THR A 63 -6.37 -3.02 -13.14
C THR A 63 -6.40 -3.51 -11.69
N PHE A 64 -6.73 -2.62 -10.76
CA PHE A 64 -7.01 -2.98 -9.37
C PHE A 64 -8.22 -2.21 -8.83
N ARG A 65 -8.92 -2.79 -7.85
CA ARG A 65 -10.00 -2.13 -7.09
C ARG A 65 -9.40 -1.50 -5.84
N SER A 66 -9.47 -0.19 -5.74
CA SER A 66 -8.96 0.58 -4.58
C SER A 66 -9.83 0.34 -3.34
N GLU A 67 -9.20 0.08 -2.20
CA GLU A 67 -9.90 -0.12 -0.92
C GLU A 67 -10.39 1.19 -0.27
N GLY A 68 -9.92 2.34 -0.75
CA GLY A 68 -10.26 3.65 -0.18
C GLY A 68 -11.50 4.29 -0.80
N ASP A 69 -11.84 3.94 -2.05
CA ASP A 69 -12.95 4.52 -2.81
C ASP A 69 -13.71 3.51 -3.68
N GLY A 70 -13.36 2.22 -3.63
CA GLY A 70 -13.98 1.13 -4.40
C GLY A 70 -13.71 1.19 -5.92
N LYS A 71 -12.99 2.21 -6.42
CA LYS A 71 -12.85 2.46 -7.86
C LYS A 71 -11.85 1.50 -8.49
N ILE A 72 -12.12 1.14 -9.74
CA ILE A 72 -11.16 0.45 -10.60
C ILE A 72 -10.17 1.48 -11.15
N TYR A 73 -8.89 1.29 -10.86
CA TYR A 73 -7.79 2.04 -11.45
C TYR A 73 -7.06 1.15 -12.45
N SER A 74 -6.83 1.67 -13.65
CA SER A 74 -5.94 1.03 -14.63
C SER A 74 -4.48 1.43 -14.38
N PHE A 75 -3.54 0.56 -14.71
CA PHE A 75 -2.13 0.86 -14.64
C PHE A 75 -1.32 0.30 -15.80
N ALA A 76 -0.17 0.93 -16.06
CA ALA A 76 0.91 0.38 -16.85
C ALA A 76 2.20 0.38 -16.04
N VAL A 77 2.93 -0.73 -16.06
CA VAL A 77 4.15 -0.93 -15.30
C VAL A 77 5.33 -0.24 -15.96
N MET A 78 6.01 0.64 -15.21
CA MET A 78 7.24 1.28 -15.67
C MET A 78 8.40 0.26 -15.78
N PRO A 79 9.35 0.42 -16.72
CA PRO A 79 10.45 -0.54 -16.90
C PRO A 79 11.33 -0.75 -15.66
N TYR A 80 11.41 0.26 -14.79
CA TYR A 80 12.16 0.24 -13.52
C TYR A 80 11.26 0.03 -12.29
N ALA A 81 10.01 -0.41 -12.47
CA ALA A 81 9.09 -0.59 -11.35
C ALA A 81 9.58 -1.69 -10.40
N GLU A 82 9.64 -1.38 -9.11
CA GLU A 82 10.02 -2.33 -8.07
C GLU A 82 8.83 -3.24 -7.74
N MET A 83 9.09 -4.55 -7.64
CA MET A 83 8.07 -5.58 -7.49
C MET A 83 8.44 -6.47 -6.32
N LEU A 84 7.64 -6.40 -5.26
CA LEU A 84 7.92 -7.05 -3.98
C LEU A 84 6.81 -8.04 -3.65
N HIS A 85 7.14 -9.33 -3.67
CA HIS A 85 6.18 -10.41 -3.54
C HIS A 85 6.68 -11.48 -2.57
N HIS A 86 5.81 -12.01 -1.72
CA HIS A 86 6.13 -13.11 -0.81
C HIS A 86 7.47 -12.96 -0.05
N ALA A 87 7.69 -11.79 0.57
CA ALA A 87 8.91 -11.48 1.31
C ALA A 87 10.24 -11.48 0.50
N THR A 88 10.17 -11.43 -0.83
CA THR A 88 11.31 -11.30 -1.75
C THR A 88 11.03 -10.29 -2.88
N ASN A 89 11.99 -10.08 -3.78
CA ASN A 89 11.76 -9.47 -5.08
C ASN A 89 11.00 -10.46 -5.98
N GLY A 90 10.02 -9.99 -6.73
CA GLY A 90 9.23 -10.80 -7.67
C GLY A 90 8.95 -10.07 -8.98
N GLU A 91 8.02 -10.61 -9.76
CA GLU A 91 7.61 -10.08 -11.05
C GLU A 91 6.08 -9.91 -11.11
N LEU A 92 5.59 -9.22 -12.15
CA LEU A 92 4.14 -9.00 -12.34
C LEU A 92 3.35 -10.31 -12.45
N ALA A 93 4.00 -11.40 -12.90
CA ALA A 93 3.40 -12.72 -13.04
C ALA A 93 3.22 -13.48 -11.71
N ASP A 94 3.89 -13.06 -10.64
CA ASP A 94 3.81 -13.73 -9.33
C ASP A 94 2.58 -13.29 -8.53
N PHE A 95 2.06 -12.09 -8.79
CA PHE A 95 0.83 -11.58 -8.19
C PHE A 95 -0.40 -12.29 -8.75
N LYS A 96 -1.22 -12.89 -7.87
CA LYS A 96 -2.45 -13.59 -8.24
C LYS A 96 -3.60 -12.59 -8.42
N ILE A 97 -4.53 -12.85 -9.34
CA ILE A 97 -5.79 -12.09 -9.40
C ILE A 97 -6.58 -12.28 -8.08
N GLY A 98 -7.12 -11.18 -7.57
CA GLY A 98 -7.68 -11.01 -6.23
C GLY A 98 -6.67 -10.47 -5.20
N GLU A 99 -5.36 -10.56 -5.45
CA GLU A 99 -4.35 -10.32 -4.41
C GLU A 99 -4.37 -8.90 -3.85
N ARG A 100 -4.26 -8.78 -2.53
CA ARG A 100 -4.21 -7.50 -1.82
C ARG A 100 -2.79 -6.95 -1.85
N ALA A 101 -2.60 -5.79 -2.50
CA ALA A 101 -1.30 -5.15 -2.65
C ALA A 101 -1.36 -3.62 -2.49
N ILE A 102 -0.19 -3.03 -2.21
CA ILE A 102 0.05 -1.59 -2.37
C ILE A 102 0.41 -1.34 -3.83
N PHE A 103 -0.31 -0.43 -4.47
CA PHE A 103 0.00 0.14 -5.78
C PHE A 103 0.54 1.55 -5.59
N ARG A 104 1.76 1.82 -6.07
CA ARG A 104 2.33 3.18 -6.14
C ARG A 104 2.18 3.69 -7.56
N LEU A 105 1.22 4.59 -7.75
CA LEU A 105 0.94 5.21 -9.03
C LEU A 105 1.47 6.63 -9.11
N HIS A 106 1.77 7.04 -10.33
CA HIS A 106 2.08 8.41 -10.73
C HIS A 106 1.17 8.83 -11.90
N PRO A 107 0.94 10.15 -12.11
CA PRO A 107 0.01 10.63 -13.13
C PRO A 107 0.54 10.42 -14.56
N ASN A 108 -0.33 10.09 -15.50
CA ASN A 108 -0.05 10.17 -16.94
C ASN A 108 -0.18 11.63 -17.44
N GLN A 109 -0.06 11.83 -18.76
CA GLN A 109 -0.15 13.15 -19.39
C GLN A 109 -1.55 13.80 -19.24
N GLN A 110 -2.56 13.00 -18.90
CA GLN A 110 -3.95 13.38 -18.69
C GLN A 110 -4.26 13.58 -17.19
N GLY A 111 -3.25 13.58 -16.31
CA GLY A 111 -3.41 13.72 -14.85
C GLY A 111 -3.98 12.48 -14.14
N GLN A 112 -4.14 11.35 -14.83
CA GLN A 112 -4.71 10.13 -14.27
C GLN A 112 -3.63 9.29 -13.61
N TRP A 113 -3.86 8.84 -12.37
CA TRP A 113 -2.99 7.87 -11.70
C TRP A 113 -2.93 6.57 -12.51
N TYR A 114 -1.77 6.29 -13.11
CA TYR A 114 -1.64 5.23 -14.14
C TYR A 114 -0.26 4.56 -14.19
N TRP A 115 0.83 5.32 -14.06
CA TRP A 115 2.18 4.74 -14.14
C TRP A 115 2.52 4.05 -12.82
N LEU A 116 2.56 2.71 -12.83
CA LEU A 116 2.96 1.91 -11.67
C LEU A 116 4.48 1.88 -11.57
N THR A 117 5.01 2.40 -10.47
CA THR A 117 6.45 2.39 -10.16
C THR A 117 6.82 1.46 -9.01
N TYR A 118 5.84 0.95 -8.27
CA TYR A 118 6.06 -0.01 -7.18
C TYR A 118 4.78 -0.80 -6.90
N ILE A 119 4.90 -2.11 -6.73
CA ILE A 119 3.85 -2.99 -6.21
C ILE A 119 4.41 -3.90 -5.12
N GLN A 120 3.69 -4.00 -4.00
CA GLN A 120 4.09 -4.80 -2.84
C GLN A 120 2.90 -5.55 -2.25
N ASP A 121 3.02 -6.86 -2.04
CA ASP A 121 2.00 -7.65 -1.36
C ASP A 121 1.93 -7.35 0.16
N GLU A 122 0.81 -7.71 0.79
CA GLU A 122 0.64 -7.52 2.24
C GLU A 122 1.74 -8.21 3.07
N MET A 123 2.22 -9.37 2.63
CA MET A 123 3.25 -10.12 3.33
C MET A 123 4.60 -9.39 3.37
N ASN A 124 5.06 -8.90 2.22
CA ASN A 124 6.33 -8.19 2.12
C ASN A 124 6.24 -6.85 2.90
N MET A 125 5.10 -6.16 2.84
CA MET A 125 4.84 -4.98 3.69
C MET A 125 4.99 -5.30 5.19
N LEU A 126 4.32 -6.35 5.67
CA LEU A 126 4.39 -6.75 7.08
C LEU A 126 5.81 -7.12 7.49
N ARG A 127 6.51 -7.94 6.69
CA ARG A 127 7.88 -8.38 7.00
C ARG A 127 8.87 -7.21 6.97
N GLY A 128 8.88 -6.42 5.89
CA GLY A 128 9.82 -5.31 5.70
C GLY A 128 9.73 -4.26 6.81
N HIS A 129 8.52 -3.98 7.30
CA HIS A 129 8.30 -3.02 8.39
C HIS A 129 8.43 -3.62 9.80
N LYS A 130 8.64 -4.94 9.93
CA LYS A 130 8.60 -5.70 11.20
C LYS A 130 7.24 -5.53 11.90
N GLU A 131 6.18 -5.56 11.11
CA GLU A 131 4.77 -5.45 11.50
C GLU A 131 4.07 -6.81 11.47
N TYR A 132 2.99 -6.90 12.23
CA TYR A 132 2.18 -8.10 12.46
C TYR A 132 0.72 -7.73 12.68
N PHE A 133 -0.17 -8.71 12.54
CA PHE A 133 -1.55 -8.65 13.00
C PHE A 133 -1.64 -9.30 14.38
N PHE A 134 -1.89 -8.50 15.41
CA PHE A 134 -2.04 -8.95 16.78
C PHE A 134 -3.49 -9.39 17.02
N VAL A 135 -3.69 -10.67 17.33
CA VAL A 135 -5.03 -11.25 17.52
C VAL A 135 -5.67 -10.71 18.80
N GLU A 136 -6.85 -10.12 18.66
CA GLU A 136 -7.61 -9.47 19.74
C GLU A 136 -9.00 -10.07 19.94
N SER A 137 -9.55 -10.73 18.91
CA SER A 137 -10.74 -11.56 19.03
C SER A 137 -10.73 -12.69 18.00
N ILE A 138 -11.40 -13.80 18.33
CA ILE A 138 -11.55 -14.97 17.46
C ILE A 138 -13.03 -15.36 17.48
N ASP A 139 -13.63 -15.48 16.30
CA ASP A 139 -15.00 -15.97 16.08
C ASP A 139 -14.89 -17.25 15.21
N PRO A 140 -14.88 -18.45 15.83
CA PRO A 140 -14.72 -19.70 15.11
C PRO A 140 -15.90 -20.04 14.20
N GLU A 141 -17.11 -19.61 14.56
CA GLU A 141 -18.33 -19.87 13.79
C GLU A 141 -18.33 -19.09 12.47
N LYS A 142 -17.90 -17.82 12.51
CA LYS A 142 -17.74 -16.97 11.32
C LYS A 142 -16.36 -17.09 10.68
N LYS A 143 -15.47 -17.93 11.22
CA LYS A 143 -14.06 -18.07 10.80
C LYS A 143 -13.31 -16.73 10.70
N ARG A 144 -13.63 -15.80 11.60
CA ARG A 144 -13.17 -14.41 11.60
C ARG A 144 -12.21 -14.15 12.76
N ILE A 145 -11.17 -13.38 12.49
CA ILE A 145 -10.17 -12.95 13.47
C ILE A 145 -10.19 -11.42 13.52
N GLY A 146 -10.47 -10.84 14.67
CA GLY A 146 -10.30 -9.40 14.90
C GLY A 146 -8.88 -9.10 15.37
N PHE A 147 -8.25 -8.08 14.82
CA PHE A 147 -6.85 -7.78 15.09
C PHE A 147 -6.49 -6.29 15.01
N THR A 148 -5.35 -5.96 15.63
CA THR A 148 -4.65 -4.69 15.45
C THR A 148 -3.38 -4.90 14.62
N TRP A 149 -3.18 -4.05 13.62
CA TRP A 149 -1.97 -4.02 12.81
C TRP A 149 -0.96 -3.05 13.43
N ALA A 150 0.16 -3.58 13.92
CA ALA A 150 1.20 -2.81 14.59
C ALA A 150 2.61 -3.39 14.35
N LYS A 151 3.64 -2.64 14.73
CA LYS A 151 5.02 -3.16 14.87
C LYS A 151 5.07 -4.30 15.90
N GLY A 152 6.03 -5.20 15.78
CA GLY A 152 6.19 -6.37 16.66
C GLY A 152 6.35 -6.08 18.16
N ASN A 153 6.74 -4.86 18.54
CA ASN A 153 6.83 -4.34 19.91
C ASN A 153 5.69 -3.35 20.27
N LYS A 154 4.68 -3.23 19.41
CA LYS A 154 3.58 -2.23 19.45
C LYS A 154 4.01 -0.75 19.57
N SER A 155 5.28 -0.40 19.30
CA SER A 155 5.74 1.01 19.36
C SER A 155 5.21 1.91 18.23
N PHE A 156 4.50 1.32 17.27
CA PHE A 156 3.74 2.01 16.24
C PHE A 156 2.53 1.13 15.91
N ILE A 157 1.34 1.71 16.03
CA ILE A 157 0.07 1.10 15.63
C ILE A 157 -0.30 1.72 14.29
N ARG A 158 -0.49 0.89 13.27
CA ARG A 158 -0.91 1.35 11.94
C ARG A 158 -2.42 1.54 11.88
N GLN A 159 -3.16 0.57 12.40
CA GLN A 159 -4.62 0.56 12.40
C GLN A 159 -5.18 -0.51 13.35
N GLU A 160 -6.26 -0.17 14.04
CA GLU A 160 -6.99 -1.03 14.99
C GLU A 160 -8.37 -1.39 14.43
N GLY A 161 -9.04 -2.38 15.04
CA GLY A 161 -10.42 -2.75 14.67
C GLY A 161 -10.54 -3.31 13.26
N LEU A 162 -9.55 -4.12 12.84
CA LEU A 162 -9.51 -4.80 11.55
C LEU A 162 -9.99 -6.25 11.66
N PHE A 163 -10.50 -6.79 10.55
CA PHE A 163 -10.98 -8.17 10.47
C PHE A 163 -10.27 -8.96 9.37
N LEU A 164 -9.84 -10.17 9.72
CA LEU A 164 -9.27 -11.18 8.85
C LEU A 164 -10.24 -12.34 8.80
N ASP A 165 -10.90 -12.50 7.66
CA ASP A 165 -11.79 -13.62 7.40
C ASP A 165 -11.03 -14.78 6.77
N THR A 166 -11.50 -16.00 7.03
CA THR A 166 -10.88 -17.21 6.49
C THR A 166 -11.93 -18.14 5.90
N GLU A 167 -11.59 -18.74 4.77
CA GLU A 167 -12.44 -19.60 3.97
C GLU A 167 -11.96 -21.05 4.01
N ASN A 168 -12.65 -21.95 3.30
CA ASN A 168 -12.23 -23.35 3.22
C ASN A 168 -10.89 -23.53 2.49
N GLU A 169 -10.49 -22.59 1.64
CA GLU A 169 -9.20 -22.60 0.93
C GLU A 169 -8.05 -21.95 1.73
N THR A 170 -8.33 -21.30 2.87
CA THR A 170 -7.29 -20.66 3.69
C THR A 170 -6.32 -21.69 4.27
N LYS A 171 -5.02 -21.47 4.03
CA LYS A 171 -3.95 -22.33 4.52
C LYS A 171 -3.28 -21.72 5.74
N PHE A 172 -3.19 -22.47 6.83
CA PHE A 172 -2.55 -22.03 8.06
C PHE A 172 -1.18 -22.71 8.20
N TRP A 173 -0.21 -22.00 8.76
CA TRP A 173 1.18 -22.48 8.88
C TRP A 173 1.73 -22.18 10.27
N LYS A 174 2.30 -23.21 10.92
CA LYS A 174 2.94 -23.12 12.23
C LYS A 174 4.18 -24.02 12.28
N ASN A 175 5.31 -23.52 12.79
CA ASN A 175 6.60 -24.21 12.82
C ASN A 175 6.95 -24.86 11.45
N GLY A 176 6.77 -24.12 10.36
CA GLY A 176 7.02 -24.59 8.97
C GLY A 176 6.05 -25.63 8.41
N LYS A 177 5.02 -26.04 9.18
CA LYS A 177 4.09 -27.14 8.86
C LYS A 177 2.65 -26.65 8.68
N PRO A 178 1.78 -27.41 7.99
CA PRO A 178 0.35 -27.11 7.96
C PRO A 178 -0.25 -27.08 9.36
N ALA A 179 -1.11 -26.09 9.61
CA ALA A 179 -1.84 -25.88 10.85
C ALA A 179 -3.34 -25.68 10.53
N THR A 180 -4.12 -25.27 11.53
CA THR A 180 -5.56 -25.01 11.42
C THR A 180 -5.94 -23.66 12.03
N PHE A 181 -7.19 -23.21 11.79
CA PHE A 181 -7.75 -22.04 12.47
C PHE A 181 -7.75 -22.18 14.01
N ALA A 182 -7.91 -23.41 14.52
CA ALA A 182 -7.94 -23.69 15.96
C ALA A 182 -6.57 -23.54 16.65
N ASP A 183 -5.47 -23.45 15.89
CA ASP A 183 -4.13 -23.23 16.43
C ASP A 183 -3.84 -21.76 16.79
N ILE A 184 -4.74 -20.84 16.42
CA ILE A 184 -4.66 -19.39 16.66
C ILE A 184 -5.17 -19.05 18.05
N LYS A 185 -4.48 -18.15 18.75
CA LYS A 185 -4.79 -17.70 20.11
C LYS A 185 -4.83 -16.18 20.21
N LEU A 186 -5.54 -15.68 21.23
CA LEU A 186 -5.48 -14.26 21.61
C LEU A 186 -4.03 -13.87 21.93
N GLY A 187 -3.59 -12.73 21.40
CA GLY A 187 -2.21 -12.26 21.54
C GLY A 187 -1.21 -12.82 20.52
N ASP A 188 -1.60 -13.80 19.67
CA ASP A 188 -0.73 -14.28 18.59
C ASP A 188 -0.37 -13.14 17.61
N LYS A 189 0.82 -13.24 17.03
CA LYS A 189 1.35 -12.32 16.00
C LYS A 189 1.30 -13.00 14.64
N LEU A 190 0.23 -12.75 13.91
CA LEU A 190 0.05 -13.32 12.57
C LEU A 190 0.74 -12.47 11.50
N ARG A 191 1.14 -13.11 10.41
CA ARG A 191 1.26 -12.48 9.10
C ARG A 191 0.42 -13.23 8.07
N THR A 192 0.08 -12.57 6.99
CA THR A 192 -0.94 -13.06 6.06
C THR A 192 -0.58 -12.80 4.62
N LYS A 193 -1.07 -13.69 3.75
CA LYS A 193 -1.35 -13.36 2.35
C LYS A 193 -2.86 -13.26 2.19
N THR A 194 -3.36 -12.13 1.73
CA THR A 194 -4.79 -11.85 1.59
C THR A 194 -5.18 -11.53 0.16
N HIS A 195 -6.47 -11.72 -0.13
CA HIS A 195 -7.15 -11.01 -1.21
C HIS A 195 -7.96 -9.84 -0.66
N GLY A 196 -8.11 -8.83 -1.51
CA GLY A 196 -8.99 -7.71 -1.21
C GLY A 196 -10.45 -8.10 -1.39
N VAL A 197 -11.33 -7.36 -0.72
CA VAL A 197 -12.79 -7.41 -0.91
C VAL A 197 -13.37 -6.02 -1.24
N GLY A 198 -12.51 -5.05 -1.56
CA GLY A 198 -12.86 -3.63 -1.75
C GLY A 198 -13.11 -2.85 -0.45
N GLU A 199 -13.29 -3.51 0.69
CA GLU A 199 -13.53 -2.88 2.00
C GLU A 199 -12.26 -2.85 2.86
N GLY A 200 -11.54 -1.72 2.95
CA GLY A 200 -10.21 -1.68 3.63
C GLY A 200 -10.14 -2.10 5.12
N LYS A 201 -11.29 -2.32 5.79
CA LYS A 201 -11.36 -2.88 7.16
C LYS A 201 -11.34 -4.41 7.21
N THR A 202 -11.78 -5.06 6.14
CA THR A 202 -11.95 -6.52 6.05
C THR A 202 -11.03 -7.05 4.98
N ARG A 203 -10.41 -8.22 5.21
CA ARG A 203 -9.60 -8.91 4.20
C ARG A 203 -9.71 -10.41 4.41
N VAL A 204 -9.59 -11.17 3.33
CA VAL A 204 -9.75 -12.62 3.37
C VAL A 204 -8.41 -13.29 3.15
N ALA A 205 -8.04 -14.22 4.02
CA ALA A 205 -6.74 -14.88 3.97
C ALA A 205 -6.71 -16.02 2.95
N TRP A 206 -5.74 -16.01 2.04
CA TRP A 206 -5.29 -17.25 1.38
C TRP A 206 -4.30 -18.02 2.27
N HIS A 207 -3.41 -17.30 2.95
CA HIS A 207 -2.43 -17.91 3.86
C HIS A 207 -2.35 -17.13 5.18
N VAL A 208 -2.29 -17.85 6.30
CA VAL A 208 -2.04 -17.31 7.64
C VAL A 208 -0.82 -17.98 8.23
N TYR A 209 0.17 -17.20 8.65
CA TYR A 209 1.42 -17.66 9.25
C TYR A 209 1.41 -17.26 10.72
N LEU A 210 1.48 -18.26 11.61
CA LEU A 210 1.36 -18.07 13.06
C LEU A 210 2.71 -17.74 13.73
N ASP A 211 3.81 -17.84 12.98
CA ASP A 211 5.17 -17.58 13.43
C ASP A 211 6.08 -17.15 12.26
N ASP A 212 7.23 -16.56 12.60
CA ASP A 212 8.23 -16.12 11.61
C ASP A 212 8.90 -17.32 10.90
N GLU A 213 9.07 -18.47 11.56
CA GLU A 213 9.66 -19.68 10.97
C GLU A 213 8.87 -20.16 9.74
N SER A 214 7.54 -20.20 9.86
CA SER A 214 6.64 -20.58 8.77
C SER A 214 6.68 -19.62 7.58
N LEU A 215 6.94 -18.33 7.82
CA LEU A 215 7.15 -17.37 6.75
C LEU A 215 8.48 -17.58 6.04
N GLU A 216 9.57 -17.74 6.79
CA GLU A 216 10.90 -17.93 6.21
C GLU A 216 10.93 -19.22 5.37
N ALA A 217 10.34 -20.32 5.86
CA ALA A 217 10.15 -21.56 5.12
C ALA A 217 9.27 -21.43 3.86
N PHE A 218 8.43 -20.39 3.77
CA PHE A 218 7.67 -20.07 2.56
C PHE A 218 8.48 -19.18 1.59
N ARG A 219 9.19 -18.16 2.10
CA ARG A 219 10.10 -17.31 1.32
C ARG A 219 11.14 -18.16 0.59
N ASP A 220 11.73 -19.14 1.25
CA ASP A 220 12.80 -19.97 0.67
C ASP A 220 12.30 -20.81 -0.50
N LYS A 221 11.02 -21.25 -0.46
CA LYS A 221 10.36 -21.90 -1.60
C LYS A 221 10.14 -20.93 -2.77
N GLN A 222 9.82 -19.67 -2.51
CA GLN A 222 9.66 -18.64 -3.54
C GLN A 222 11.00 -18.25 -4.17
N LEU A 223 12.05 -18.09 -3.37
CA LEU A 223 13.42 -17.90 -3.85
C LEU A 223 13.87 -19.04 -4.77
N ALA A 224 13.54 -20.29 -4.44
CA ALA A 224 13.82 -21.44 -5.30
C ALA A 224 13.06 -21.38 -6.65
N VAL A 225 11.78 -20.96 -6.65
CA VAL A 225 10.99 -20.74 -7.88
C VAL A 225 11.59 -19.63 -8.74
N HIS A 226 11.97 -18.49 -8.14
CA HIS A 226 12.55 -17.36 -8.86
C HIS A 226 13.92 -17.73 -9.44
N SER A 227 14.78 -18.41 -8.67
CA SER A 227 16.08 -18.90 -9.13
C SER A 227 15.97 -19.87 -10.32
N ALA A 228 15.00 -20.79 -10.27
CA ALA A 228 14.72 -21.71 -11.38
C ALA A 228 14.22 -20.97 -12.64
N ARG A 229 13.42 -19.90 -12.48
CA ARG A 229 12.98 -19.04 -13.60
C ARG A 229 14.14 -18.28 -14.22
N SER A 230 14.97 -17.59 -13.42
CA SER A 230 16.14 -16.85 -13.92
C SER A 230 17.08 -17.76 -14.71
N THR A 231 17.35 -18.97 -14.21
CA THR A 231 18.17 -19.98 -14.89
C THR A 231 17.58 -20.38 -16.24
N LYS A 232 16.26 -20.57 -16.34
CA LYS A 232 15.57 -20.93 -17.59
C LYS A 232 15.59 -19.79 -18.62
N GLU A 233 15.56 -18.55 -18.17
CA GLU A 233 15.44 -17.36 -19.01
C GLU A 233 16.80 -16.72 -19.36
N GLY A 234 17.91 -17.28 -18.86
CA GLY A 234 19.26 -16.78 -19.10
C GLY A 234 19.56 -15.46 -18.37
N ALA A 235 18.71 -15.05 -17.45
CA ALA A 235 18.92 -13.88 -16.61
C ALA A 235 19.90 -14.22 -15.47
N PRO A 236 20.82 -13.31 -15.08
CA PRO A 236 21.64 -13.52 -13.90
C PRO A 236 20.73 -13.69 -12.68
N THR A 237 20.94 -14.78 -11.92
CA THR A 237 20.19 -15.05 -10.69
C THR A 237 20.27 -13.85 -9.75
N ALA A 238 19.12 -13.36 -9.31
CA ALA A 238 19.05 -12.26 -8.37
C ALA A 238 19.77 -12.65 -7.07
N ILE A 239 20.93 -12.03 -6.82
CA ILE A 239 21.67 -12.19 -5.56
C ILE A 239 20.81 -11.52 -4.48
N ALA A 240 20.37 -12.29 -3.50
CA ALA A 240 19.65 -11.75 -2.37
C ALA A 240 20.57 -10.83 -1.54
N PRO A 241 20.10 -9.64 -1.11
CA PRO A 241 20.77 -8.84 -0.10
C PRO A 241 20.62 -9.43 1.31
#